data_AF-A0A5C1WCI2-F1
#
_entry.id   AF-A0A5C1WCI2-F1
#
_cell.length_a   1.000
_cell.length_b   1.000
_cell.length_c   1.000
_cell.angle_alpha   90.00
_cell.angle_beta   90.00
_cell.angle_gamma   90.00
#
_symmetry.space_group_name_H-M   'P 1'
#
loop_
_entity.id
_entity.type
_entity.pdbx_description
1 polymer ?
#
loop_
_entity_poly.entity_id
_entity_poly.type
_entity_poly.pdbx_seq_one_letter_code
_entity_poly.pdbx_strand_id
1 'polypeptide(L)'
;MSTPDITELHRAYMLSIRQHQRLLGELCATLSNLGVAINNSPLDSQMRDALSAGVGRHVDLARGIIAGIDSALSSSAPTRPSIAH
;
A
#
# COMPACT_ATOMS: atom_id res chain seq x y z
N MET A 1 -4.34 36.08 3.56
CA MET A 1 -4.01 34.64 3.59
C MET A 1 -3.55 34.28 2.19
N SER A 2 -2.27 33.95 2.00
CA SER A 2 -1.76 33.53 0.69
C SER A 2 -2.33 32.15 0.37
N THR A 3 -2.91 31.98 -0.82
CA THR A 3 -3.30 30.66 -1.32
C THR A 3 -2.06 29.76 -1.33
N PRO A 4 -2.13 28.56 -0.72
CA PRO A 4 -1.00 27.63 -0.74
C PRO A 4 -0.62 27.32 -2.19
N ASP A 5 0.68 27.38 -2.48
CA ASP A 5 1.22 27.04 -3.80
C ASP A 5 0.86 25.58 -4.11
N ILE A 6 0.27 25.35 -5.28
CA ILE A 6 -0.10 24.01 -5.75
C ILE A 6 1.10 23.06 -5.76
N THR A 7 2.30 23.60 -5.98
CA THR A 7 3.57 22.85 -5.93
C THR A 7 3.90 22.36 -4.52
N GLU A 8 3.65 23.19 -3.51
CA GLU A 8 3.88 22.86 -2.10
C GLU A 8 2.87 21.81 -1.62
N LEU A 9 1.58 21.98 -1.99
CA LEU A 9 0.55 20.99 -1.70
C LEU A 9 0.85 19.64 -2.36
N HIS A 10 1.27 19.66 -3.64
CA HIS A 10 1.67 18.45 -4.34
C HIS A 10 2.88 17.77 -3.67
N ARG A 11 3.89 18.53 -3.24
CA ARG A 11 5.04 17.99 -2.50
C ARG A 11 4.63 17.36 -1.18
N ALA A 12 3.78 18.03 -0.40
CA ALA A 12 3.26 17.50 0.87
C ALA A 12 2.45 16.22 0.65
N TYR A 13 1.61 16.18 -0.40
CA TYR A 13 0.89 14.98 -0.82
C TYR A 13 1.84 13.84 -1.17
N MET A 14 2.86 14.08 -1.99
CA MET A 14 3.84 13.06 -2.39
C MET A 14 4.68 12.53 -1.22
N LEU A 15 4.95 13.36 -0.22
CA LEU A 15 5.61 12.91 1.03
C LEU A 15 4.68 12.02 1.86
N SER A 16 3.43 12.45 2.04
CA SER A 16 2.42 11.71 2.78
C SER A 16 2.14 10.35 2.15
N ILE A 17 1.93 10.30 0.83
CA ILE A 17 1.53 9.06 0.15
C ILE A 17 2.63 7.98 0.21
N ARG A 18 3.92 8.38 0.20
CA ARG A 18 5.05 7.44 0.40
C ARG A 18 5.09 6.84 1.81
N GLN A 19 4.74 7.62 2.82
CA GLN A 19 4.64 7.11 4.19
C GLN A 19 3.51 6.09 4.31
N HIS A 20 2.36 6.37 3.69
CA HIS A 20 1.24 5.43 3.63
C HIS A 20 1.60 4.14 2.89
N GLN A 21 2.31 4.25 1.76
CA GLN A 21 2.80 3.07 1.02
C GLN A 21 3.65 2.16 1.92
N ARG A 22 4.59 2.73 2.67
CA ARG A 22 5.45 1.99 3.58
C ARG A 22 4.66 1.28 4.67
N LEU A 23 3.77 1.99 5.36
CA LEU A 23 2.94 1.44 6.44
C LEU A 23 2.04 0.29 5.93
N LEU A 24 1.47 0.44 4.73
CA LEU A 24 0.67 -0.62 4.10
C LEU A 24 1.52 -1.83 3.70
N GLY A 25 2.77 -1.61 3.27
CA GLY A 25 3.73 -2.69 3.03
C GLY A 25 4.04 -3.48 4.30
N GLU A 26 4.28 -2.78 5.41
CA GLU A 26 4.51 -3.39 6.74
C GLU A 26 3.26 -4.16 7.23
N LEU A 27 2.05 -3.63 7.00
CA LEU A 27 0.80 -4.32 7.27
C LEU A 27 0.65 -5.60 6.42
N CYS A 28 0.95 -5.53 5.12
CA CYS A 28 0.92 -6.70 4.23
C CYS A 28 1.85 -7.81 4.72
N ALA A 29 3.06 -7.47 5.15
CA ALA A 29 4.02 -8.42 5.69
C ALA A 29 3.49 -9.06 6.99
N THR A 30 2.93 -8.25 7.89
CA THR A 30 2.35 -8.72 9.15
C THR A 30 1.19 -9.68 8.94
N LEU A 31 0.26 -9.34 8.03
CA LEU A 31 -0.87 -10.19 7.68
C LEU A 31 -0.41 -11.50 7.02
N SER A 32 0.59 -11.45 6.15
CA SER A 32 1.15 -12.65 5.51
C SER A 32 1.76 -13.59 6.56
N ASN A 33 2.52 -13.04 7.51
CA ASN A 33 3.09 -13.81 8.62
C ASN A 33 2.01 -14.41 9.52
N LEU A 34 0.93 -13.67 9.78
CA LEU A 34 -0.22 -14.16 10.53
C LEU A 34 -0.90 -15.33 9.81
N GLY A 35 -1.09 -15.25 8.49
CA GLY A 35 -1.63 -16.35 7.68
C GLY A 35 -0.79 -17.62 7.78
N VAL A 36 0.54 -17.49 7.75
CA VAL A 36 1.46 -18.62 7.97
C VAL A 36 1.32 -19.18 9.39
N ALA A 37 1.21 -18.32 10.41
CA ALA A 37 1.03 -18.75 11.79
C ALA A 37 -0.31 -19.49 11.99
N ILE A 38 -1.40 -19.01 11.39
CA ILE A 38 -2.70 -19.68 11.40
C ILE A 38 -2.59 -21.07 10.76
N ASN A 39 -1.95 -21.18 9.59
CA ASN A 39 -1.79 -22.45 8.90
C ASN A 39 -1.04 -23.51 9.73
N ASN A 40 -0.09 -23.08 10.56
CA ASN A 40 0.71 -23.94 11.44
C ASN A 40 0.11 -24.12 12.85
N SER A 41 -1.01 -23.46 13.14
CA SER A 41 -1.64 -23.49 14.46
C SER A 41 -2.38 -24.81 14.72
N PRO A 42 -2.48 -25.29 15.98
CA PRO A 42 -3.25 -26.48 16.34
C PRO A 42 -4.78 -26.28 16.30
N LEU A 43 -5.28 -25.25 15.61
CA LEU A 43 -6.72 -25.03 15.40
C LEU A 43 -7.30 -26.17 14.56
N ASP A 44 -8.60 -26.42 14.73
CA ASP A 44 -9.33 -27.29 13.81
C ASP A 44 -9.27 -26.74 12.38
N SER A 45 -9.48 -27.62 11.40
CA SER A 45 -9.35 -27.26 9.98
C SER A 45 -10.34 -26.17 9.56
N GLN A 46 -11.57 -26.17 10.08
CA GLN A 46 -12.60 -25.22 9.68
C GLN A 46 -12.28 -23.80 10.19
N MET A 47 -11.83 -23.67 11.44
CA MET A 47 -11.37 -22.38 11.97
C MET A 47 -10.12 -21.88 11.25
N ARG A 48 -9.18 -22.78 10.93
CA ARG A 48 -7.97 -22.45 10.18
C ARG A 48 -8.30 -21.90 8.80
N ASP A 49 -9.18 -22.57 8.06
CA ASP A 49 -9.60 -22.17 6.72
C ASP A 49 -10.32 -20.81 6.76
N ALA A 50 -11.24 -20.62 7.73
CA ALA A 50 -11.97 -19.36 7.88
C ALA A 50 -11.03 -18.18 8.18
N LEU A 51 -10.06 -18.37 9.09
CA LEU A 51 -9.08 -17.35 9.45
C LEU A 51 -8.11 -17.06 8.31
N SER A 52 -7.56 -18.08 7.66
CA SER A 52 -6.66 -17.92 6.50
C SER A 52 -7.36 -17.23 5.34
N ALA A 53 -8.64 -17.54 5.07
CA ALA A 53 -9.43 -16.84 4.07
C ALA A 53 -9.69 -15.37 4.45
N GLY A 54 -9.97 -15.08 5.72
CA GLY A 54 -10.13 -13.71 6.22
C GLY A 54 -8.86 -12.88 6.07
N VAL A 55 -7.74 -13.41 6.52
CA VAL A 55 -6.42 -12.78 6.40
C VAL A 55 -6.04 -12.58 4.93
N GLY A 56 -6.28 -13.58 4.07
CA GLY A 56 -6.04 -13.49 2.63
C GLY A 56 -6.76 -12.30 1.99
N ARG A 57 -8.05 -12.11 2.27
CA ARG A 57 -8.82 -10.94 1.78
C ARG A 57 -8.23 -9.60 2.23
N HIS A 58 -7.74 -9.52 3.47
CA HIS A 58 -7.10 -8.30 3.97
C HIS A 58 -5.75 -8.03 3.30
N VAL A 59 -4.96 -9.08 3.02
CA VAL A 59 -3.71 -8.95 2.25
C VAL A 59 -4.00 -8.44 0.84
N ASP A 60 -5.00 -9.00 0.15
CA ASP A 60 -5.34 -8.60 -1.21
C ASP A 60 -5.82 -7.14 -1.26
N LEU A 61 -6.64 -6.71 -0.30
CA LEU A 61 -7.08 -5.32 -0.18
C LEU A 61 -5.87 -4.38 0.02
N ALA A 62 -4.97 -4.70 0.95
CA ALA A 62 -3.80 -3.88 1.23
C ALA A 62 -2.87 -3.79 0.01
N ARG A 63 -2.66 -4.90 -0.72
CA ARG A 63 -1.90 -4.92 -1.98
C ARG A 63 -2.53 -4.06 -3.07
N GLY A 64 -3.86 -4.09 -3.21
CA GLY A 64 -4.58 -3.24 -4.16
C GLY A 64 -4.38 -1.75 -3.90
N ILE A 65 -4.40 -1.34 -2.62
CA ILE A 65 -4.14 0.05 -2.23
C ILE A 65 -2.69 0.45 -2.55
N ILE A 66 -1.72 -0.41 -2.24
CA ILE A 66 -0.30 -0.17 -2.56
C ILE A 66 -0.12 0.02 -4.07
N ALA A 67 -0.71 -0.85 -4.90
CA ALA A 67 -0.63 -0.74 -6.35
C ALA A 67 -1.25 0.58 -6.87
N GLY A 68 -2.37 1.03 -6.27
CA GLY A 68 -2.98 2.32 -6.57
C GLY A 68 -2.07 3.50 -6.21
N ILE A 69 -1.39 3.42 -5.06
CA ILE A 69 -0.39 4.42 -4.64
C ILE A 69 0.81 4.43 -5.61
N ASP A 70 1.34 3.27 -5.99
CA ASP A 70 2.44 3.16 -6.95
C ASP A 70 2.09 3.75 -8.31
N SER A 71 0.87 3.51 -8.78
CA SER A 71 0.35 4.12 -9.99
C SER A 71 0.30 5.65 -9.87
N ALA A 72 -0.24 6.18 -8.77
CA ALA A 72 -0.33 7.62 -8.54
C ALA A 72 1.06 8.27 -8.44
N LEU A 73 2.02 7.62 -7.78
CA LEU A 73 3.41 8.07 -7.68
C LEU A 73 4.10 8.09 -9.05
N SER A 74 3.84 7.07 -9.89
CA SER A 74 4.43 6.93 -11.22
C SER A 74 3.85 7.93 -12.23
N SER A 75 2.54 8.18 -12.19
CA SER A 75 1.89 9.18 -13.06
C SER A 75 2.26 10.62 -12.69
N SER A 76 2.66 10.85 -11.44
CA SER A 76 3.09 12.15 -10.92
C SER A 76 4.59 12.41 -11.11
N ALA A 77 5.32 11.48 -11.73
CA ALA A 77 6.71 11.70 -12.11
C ALA A 77 6.77 12.81 -13.17
N PRO A 78 7.61 13.85 -12.98
CA PRO A 78 7.67 14.95 -13.92
C PRO A 78 8.06 14.42 -15.30
N THR A 79 7.17 14.62 -16.28
CA THR A 79 7.47 14.45 -17.70
C THR A 79 8.66 15.35 -18.00
N ARG A 80 9.86 14.77 -18.08
CA ARG A 80 11.08 15.51 -18.41
C ARG A 80 10.81 16.13 -19.80
N PRO A 81 10.79 17.48 -19.95
CA PRO A 81 10.68 18.05 -21.28
C PRO A 81 11.90 17.57 -22.07
N SER A 82 11.63 16.78 -23.12
CA SER A 82 12.65 16.41 -24.09
C SER A 82 13.08 17.70 -24.78
N ILE A 83 14.22 18.25 -24.38
CA ILE A 83 14.84 19.36 -25.09
C ILE A 83 15.38 18.74 -26.38
N ALA A 84 14.59 18.82 -27.45
CA ALA A 84 15.08 18.58 -28.79
C ALA A 84 15.97 19.76 -29.18
N HIS A 85 17.23 19.46 -29.48
CA HIS A 85 18.23 20.38 -30.01
C HIS A 85 17.91 20.79 -31.44
#